data_AF-A0AB73QJP7-F1
#
_entry.id   AF-A0AB73QJP7-F1
#
_cell.length_a   1.000
_cell.length_b   1.000
_cell.length_c   1.000
_cell.angle_alpha   90.00
_cell.angle_beta   90.00
_cell.angle_gamma   90.00
#
_symmetry.space_group_name_H-M   'P 1'
#
loop_
_entity.id
_entity.type
_entity.pdbx_description
1 polymer ?
#
loop_
_entity_poly.entity_id
_entity_poly.type
_entity_poly.pdbx_seq_one_letter_code
_entity_poly.pdbx_strand_id
1 'polypeptide(L)'
;MDRRRRCRWRRPVAASQLTQPTQHHRAPTGAFFSPGENQMSQLIAFYDTETTGLPRFKDPSDDPRQPHLVDICILLYTPQGELVDSFEAMIKPEGWTIPDEVAAIHGITTEMALEQGIPELEALGGFLRVYEQAGLRVAHNVSFDDRIMRIAIKRFIGEQAANEFKAMPNYCTCQSSKNIVKCPPTAKMIAAGFGRPGMYKVPTVAEALRHFTGEELVGGHRARPDTEACARIYFAMNPPAQVA
;
A
#
# COMPACT_ATOMS: atom_id res chain seq x y z
N MET A 1 47.63 -4.02 -10.29
CA MET A 1 47.82 -4.10 -8.83
C MET A 1 46.45 -3.86 -8.19
N ASP A 2 45.53 -4.81 -8.28
CA ASP A 2 45.26 -5.89 -7.31
C ASP A 2 45.11 -5.40 -5.86
N ARG A 3 43.89 -5.52 -5.31
CA ARG A 3 43.62 -6.34 -4.11
C ARG A 3 42.12 -6.47 -3.87
N ARG A 4 41.59 -7.61 -4.32
CA ARG A 4 40.27 -8.13 -3.95
C ARG A 4 40.26 -8.48 -2.45
N ARG A 5 39.31 -7.97 -1.66
CA ARG A 5 39.04 -8.47 -0.31
C ARG A 5 38.01 -9.61 -0.39
N ARG A 6 38.48 -10.83 -0.21
CA ARG A 6 37.65 -12.03 -0.03
C ARG A 6 37.31 -12.18 1.46
N CYS A 7 36.03 -12.15 1.82
CA CYS A 7 35.57 -12.57 3.14
C CYS A 7 35.62 -14.10 3.23
N ARG A 8 36.39 -14.63 4.20
CA ARG A 8 36.49 -16.05 4.52
C ARG A 8 35.39 -16.44 5.50
N TRP A 9 34.55 -17.40 5.11
CA TRP A 9 33.68 -18.15 6.00
C TRP A 9 34.49 -19.14 6.84
N ARG A 10 34.27 -19.19 8.16
CA ARG A 10 34.76 -20.24 9.06
C ARG A 10 33.57 -21.07 9.57
N ARG A 11 33.70 -22.40 9.53
CA ARG A 11 32.97 -23.42 10.31
C ARG A 11 34.00 -24.52 10.68
N PRO A 12 33.72 -25.49 11.56
CA PRO A 12 32.88 -25.53 12.76
C PRO A 12 33.70 -26.04 13.98
N VAL A 13 33.11 -26.15 15.18
CA VAL A 13 33.61 -27.06 16.24
C VAL A 13 32.46 -27.89 16.78
N ALA A 14 32.74 -29.17 16.98
CA ALA A 14 31.83 -30.28 17.19
C ALA A 14 31.47 -30.54 18.67
N ALA A 15 30.57 -31.51 18.83
CA ALA A 15 29.78 -31.88 19.99
C ALA A 15 30.50 -32.63 21.13
N SER A 16 29.90 -32.54 22.32
CA SER A 16 29.87 -33.59 23.36
C SER A 16 28.73 -33.24 24.34
N GLN A 17 28.03 -34.11 25.06
CA GLN A 17 27.83 -35.55 25.14
C GLN A 17 26.54 -35.73 26.00
N LEU A 18 25.92 -36.91 25.91
CA LEU A 18 24.65 -37.28 26.55
C LEU A 18 24.75 -37.47 28.08
N THR A 19 23.69 -37.10 28.80
CA THR A 19 23.17 -37.84 29.97
C THR A 19 21.68 -37.54 30.21
N GLN A 20 20.89 -38.58 30.50
CA GLN A 20 19.52 -38.63 31.05
C GLN A 20 19.51 -39.79 32.10
N PRO A 21 18.44 -40.06 32.90
CA PRO A 21 17.20 -39.33 33.23
C PRO A 21 16.88 -39.34 34.76
N THR A 22 15.61 -39.07 35.12
CA THR A 22 14.86 -39.22 36.41
C THR A 22 14.58 -37.87 37.11
N GLN A 23 13.40 -37.54 37.65
CA GLN A 23 12.15 -38.28 37.96
C GLN A 23 10.98 -37.27 38.12
N HIS A 24 9.76 -37.82 38.07
CA HIS A 24 8.41 -37.27 38.30
C HIS A 24 8.23 -35.91 39.00
N HIS A 25 7.42 -35.04 38.39
CA HIS A 25 6.42 -34.26 39.13
C HIS A 25 5.16 -33.96 38.29
N ARG A 26 4.06 -33.81 39.03
CA ARG A 26 2.65 -33.91 38.63
C ARG A 26 2.24 -32.91 37.53
N ALA A 27 1.35 -33.36 36.66
CA ALA A 27 0.55 -32.50 35.79
C ALA A 27 -0.36 -31.58 36.63
N PRO A 28 -0.36 -30.26 36.40
CA PRO A 28 -1.50 -29.43 36.74
C PRO A 28 -2.55 -29.57 35.63
N THR A 29 -3.75 -29.87 36.09
CA THR A 29 -5.04 -29.83 35.42
C THR A 29 -5.18 -28.69 34.41
N GLY A 30 -5.75 -29.01 33.26
CA GLY A 30 -5.95 -28.11 32.13
C GLY A 30 -6.57 -26.78 32.52
N ALA A 31 -5.80 -25.72 32.29
CA ALA A 31 -6.39 -24.46 31.89
C ALA A 31 -6.97 -24.69 30.49
N PHE A 32 -8.30 -24.59 30.40
CA PHE A 32 -8.98 -24.42 29.12
C PHE A 32 -8.36 -23.19 28.45
N PHE A 33 -7.48 -23.42 27.48
CA PHE A 33 -7.15 -22.41 26.49
C PHE A 33 -8.41 -22.25 25.64
N SER A 34 -9.23 -21.27 25.99
CA SER A 34 -10.16 -20.71 25.04
C SER A 34 -9.35 -20.29 23.80
N PRO A 35 -9.75 -20.67 22.58
CA PRO A 35 -9.10 -20.14 21.39
C PRO A 35 -9.25 -18.62 21.46
N GLY A 36 -8.13 -17.92 21.59
CA GLY A 36 -8.11 -16.47 21.63
C GLY A 36 -8.85 -15.95 20.40
N GLU A 37 -9.77 -15.01 20.61
CA GLU A 37 -10.29 -14.19 19.53
C GLU A 37 -9.08 -13.71 18.71
N ASN A 38 -9.08 -14.05 17.42
CA ASN A 38 -8.11 -13.50 16.49
C ASN A 38 -8.40 -12.00 16.40
N GLN A 39 -7.85 -11.21 17.33
CA GLN A 39 -8.05 -9.77 17.33
C GLN A 39 -7.41 -9.24 16.06
N MET A 40 -8.27 -8.82 15.12
CA MET A 40 -7.85 -8.12 13.92
C MET A 40 -7.00 -6.92 14.34
N SER A 41 -5.83 -6.78 13.73
CA SER A 41 -4.93 -5.63 13.95
C SER A 41 -5.70 -4.32 13.83
N GLN A 42 -5.41 -3.37 14.70
CA GLN A 42 -5.97 -2.02 14.60
C GLN A 42 -5.09 -1.08 13.78
N LEU A 43 -3.97 -1.56 13.24
CA LEU A 43 -3.08 -0.75 12.43
C LEU A 43 -3.69 -0.48 11.05
N ILE A 44 -3.40 0.71 10.53
CA ILE A 44 -4.03 1.27 9.33
C ILE A 44 -2.93 1.47 8.28
N ALA A 45 -3.05 0.78 7.15
CA ALA A 45 -2.14 0.91 6.01
C ALA A 45 -2.71 1.92 5.00
N PHE A 46 -2.02 3.03 4.84
CA PHE A 46 -2.27 4.02 3.79
C PHE A 46 -1.36 3.73 2.61
N TYR A 47 -1.86 3.80 1.39
CA TYR A 47 -1.04 3.53 0.20
C TYR A 47 -1.56 4.25 -1.03
N ASP A 48 -0.64 4.39 -1.98
CA ASP A 48 -0.87 4.96 -3.30
C ASP A 48 0.11 4.31 -4.29
N THR A 49 -0.28 4.27 -5.58
CA THR A 49 0.50 3.66 -6.65
C THR A 49 0.55 4.56 -7.89
N GLU A 50 1.75 4.74 -8.44
CA GLU A 50 1.93 5.24 -9.80
C GLU A 50 2.16 4.08 -10.76
N THR A 51 1.68 4.21 -11.99
CA THR A 51 1.59 3.07 -12.92
C THR A 51 1.90 3.47 -14.34
N THR A 52 2.20 2.51 -15.21
CA THR A 52 2.40 2.78 -16.65
C THR A 52 1.11 3.12 -17.40
N GLY A 53 -0.04 3.19 -16.70
CA GLY A 53 -1.33 3.53 -17.28
C GLY A 53 -2.52 2.92 -16.52
N LEU A 54 -3.73 3.20 -17.00
CA LEU A 54 -4.95 2.70 -16.36
C LEU A 54 -5.08 1.16 -16.48
N PRO A 55 -5.64 0.48 -15.46
CA PRO A 55 -6.02 -0.91 -15.59
C PRO A 55 -6.90 -1.15 -16.83
N ARG A 56 -6.63 -2.25 -17.52
CA ARG A 56 -7.54 -2.75 -18.56
C ARG A 56 -8.72 -3.41 -17.86
N PHE A 57 -9.72 -2.62 -17.50
CA PHE A 57 -10.84 -3.04 -16.62
C PHE A 57 -11.69 -4.19 -17.18
N LYS A 58 -11.71 -4.37 -18.50
CA LYS A 58 -12.44 -5.46 -19.16
C LYS A 58 -11.66 -6.77 -19.19
N ASP A 59 -10.35 -6.71 -18.98
CA ASP A 59 -9.46 -7.86 -19.07
C ASP A 59 -9.21 -8.44 -17.66
N PRO A 60 -8.86 -9.73 -17.55
CA PRO A 60 -8.43 -10.33 -16.29
C PRO A 60 -7.23 -9.61 -15.66
N SER A 61 -7.09 -9.68 -14.33
CA SER A 61 -5.96 -9.06 -13.60
C SER A 61 -4.60 -9.71 -13.91
N ASP A 62 -4.59 -10.94 -14.40
CA ASP A 62 -3.43 -11.70 -14.87
C ASP A 62 -3.19 -11.56 -16.39
N ASP A 63 -3.95 -10.72 -17.09
CA ASP A 63 -3.64 -10.41 -18.48
C ASP A 63 -2.25 -9.72 -18.55
N PRO A 64 -1.32 -10.20 -19.40
CA PRO A 64 0.04 -9.67 -19.47
C PRO A 64 0.10 -8.22 -19.96
N ARG A 65 -1.00 -7.67 -20.51
CA ARG A 65 -1.09 -6.27 -20.96
C ARG A 65 -1.59 -5.33 -19.86
N GLN A 66 -1.83 -5.82 -18.65
CA GLN A 66 -2.12 -4.96 -17.51
C GLN A 66 -0.92 -4.08 -17.18
N PRO A 67 -1.14 -2.84 -16.68
CA PRO A 67 -0.06 -1.90 -16.40
C PRO A 67 0.91 -2.43 -15.33
N HIS A 68 2.13 -1.89 -15.35
CA HIS A 68 3.14 -2.13 -14.31
C HIS A 68 3.11 -1.03 -13.26
N LEU A 69 3.53 -1.36 -12.03
CA LEU A 69 3.86 -0.38 -11.01
C LEU A 69 5.06 0.46 -11.46
N VAL A 70 5.05 1.75 -11.13
CA VAL A 70 6.12 2.72 -11.41
C VAL A 70 6.65 3.35 -10.12
N ASP A 71 5.76 3.67 -9.18
CA ASP A 71 6.08 4.14 -7.83
C ASP A 71 5.07 3.49 -6.88
N ILE A 72 5.51 3.15 -5.67
CA ILE A 72 4.64 2.56 -4.65
C ILE A 72 5.01 3.09 -3.28
N CYS A 73 4.01 3.40 -2.46
CA CYS A 73 4.20 3.78 -1.08
C CYS A 73 3.16 3.10 -0.20
N ILE A 74 3.58 2.67 0.99
CA ILE A 74 2.70 2.23 2.07
C ILE A 74 3.21 2.80 3.39
N LEU A 75 2.30 3.39 4.16
CA LEU A 75 2.55 3.93 5.49
C LEU A 75 1.61 3.23 6.48
N LEU A 76 2.17 2.66 7.53
CA LEU A 76 1.43 1.95 8.57
C LEU A 76 1.31 2.84 9.80
N TYR A 77 0.09 3.15 10.22
CA TYR A 77 -0.18 3.98 11.38
C TYR A 77 -0.96 3.23 12.46
N THR A 78 -0.79 3.68 13.70
CA THR A 78 -1.73 3.36 14.78
C THR A 78 -3.06 4.14 14.58
N PRO A 79 -4.16 3.71 15.23
CA PRO A 79 -5.39 4.51 15.29
C PRO A 79 -5.20 5.90 15.90
N GLN A 80 -4.10 6.12 16.62
CA GLN A 80 -3.76 7.39 17.26
C GLN A 80 -3.03 8.36 16.32
N GLY A 81 -2.72 7.94 15.10
CA GLY A 81 -2.00 8.80 14.13
C GLY A 81 -0.48 8.71 14.24
N GLU A 82 0.06 7.70 14.92
CA GLU A 82 1.51 7.48 15.02
C GLU A 82 2.00 6.54 13.90
N LEU A 83 3.03 6.93 13.16
CA LEU A 83 3.65 6.11 12.13
C LEU A 83 4.46 4.96 12.77
N VAL A 84 4.17 3.73 12.36
CA VAL A 84 4.75 2.48 12.90
C VAL A 84 5.79 1.88 11.96
N ASP A 85 5.45 1.78 10.67
CA ASP A 85 6.31 1.22 9.63
C ASP A 85 5.99 1.91 8.30
N SER A 86 6.91 1.85 7.35
CA SER A 86 6.70 2.40 6.01
C SER A 86 7.57 1.68 5.00
N PHE A 87 7.11 1.67 3.75
CA PHE A 87 7.90 1.25 2.62
C PHE A 87 7.55 2.10 1.41
N GLU A 88 8.55 2.51 0.65
CA GLU A 88 8.38 3.16 -0.64
C GLU A 88 9.46 2.68 -1.61
N ALA A 89 9.11 2.62 -2.89
CA ALA A 89 10.06 2.28 -3.93
C ALA A 89 9.61 2.79 -5.29
N MET A 90 10.58 3.29 -6.06
CA MET A 90 10.44 3.43 -7.51
C MET A 90 10.72 2.07 -8.15
N ILE A 91 9.94 1.71 -9.18
CA ILE A 91 10.03 0.41 -9.83
C ILE A 91 10.82 0.52 -11.12
N LYS A 92 11.83 -0.35 -11.26
CA LYS A 92 12.66 -0.46 -12.45
C LYS A 92 11.92 -1.16 -13.59
N PRO A 93 11.86 -0.57 -14.79
CA PRO A 93 11.30 -1.24 -15.96
C PRO A 93 12.11 -2.45 -16.41
N GLU A 94 11.42 -3.58 -16.62
CA GLU A 94 12.01 -4.84 -17.12
C GLU A 94 11.20 -5.33 -18.32
N GLY A 95 11.64 -4.96 -19.53
CA GLY A 95 10.96 -5.33 -20.78
C GLY A 95 9.74 -4.46 -21.12
N TRP A 96 9.57 -3.33 -20.43
CA TRP A 96 8.54 -2.32 -20.68
C TRP A 96 9.12 -0.91 -20.50
N THR A 97 8.35 0.12 -20.86
CA THR A 97 8.72 1.54 -20.72
C THR A 97 7.58 2.31 -20.06
N ILE A 98 7.90 3.40 -19.38
CA ILE A 98 6.91 4.35 -18.88
C ILE A 98 6.53 5.28 -20.05
N PRO A 99 5.25 5.34 -20.47
CA PRO A 99 4.84 6.24 -21.54
C PRO A 99 5.04 7.71 -21.15
N ASP A 100 5.50 8.54 -22.09
CA ASP A 100 5.80 9.96 -21.84
C ASP A 100 4.60 10.73 -21.29
N GLU A 101 3.39 10.41 -21.74
CA GLU A 101 2.17 11.03 -21.25
C GLU A 101 1.85 10.69 -19.79
N VAL A 102 2.31 9.53 -19.31
CA VAL A 102 2.14 9.08 -17.93
C VAL A 102 3.27 9.65 -17.06
N ALA A 103 4.51 9.63 -17.58
CA ALA A 103 5.66 10.30 -16.98
C ALA A 103 5.43 11.81 -16.80
N ALA A 104 4.71 12.47 -17.71
CA ALA A 104 4.34 13.88 -17.58
C ALA A 104 3.39 14.16 -16.41
N ILE A 105 2.64 13.16 -15.94
CA ILE A 105 1.72 13.28 -14.81
C ILE A 105 2.49 13.11 -13.50
N HIS A 106 3.19 12.00 -13.34
CA HIS A 106 3.85 11.64 -12.08
C HIS A 106 5.34 12.02 -12.00
N GLY A 107 5.91 12.57 -13.07
CA GLY A 107 7.30 13.04 -13.10
C GLY A 107 8.36 11.93 -13.06
N ILE A 108 8.01 10.68 -13.35
CA ILE A 108 8.96 9.55 -13.38
C ILE A 108 9.21 9.10 -14.81
N THR A 109 10.41 9.38 -15.33
CA THR A 109 10.79 8.91 -16.67
C THR A 109 11.34 7.49 -16.62
N THR A 110 11.36 6.83 -17.77
CA THR A 110 11.95 5.49 -17.92
C THR A 110 13.43 5.50 -17.49
N GLU A 111 14.18 6.54 -17.85
CA GLU A 111 15.59 6.70 -17.51
C GLU A 111 15.80 6.79 -15.99
N MET A 112 15.00 7.61 -15.31
CA MET A 112 15.08 7.74 -13.86
C MET A 112 14.75 6.41 -13.17
N ALA A 113 13.70 5.72 -13.63
CA ALA A 113 13.29 4.44 -13.09
C ALA A 113 14.31 3.32 -13.34
N LEU A 114 15.02 3.35 -14.47
CA LEU A 114 16.11 2.41 -14.76
C LEU A 114 17.33 2.62 -13.85
N GLU A 115 17.62 3.88 -13.48
CA GLU A 115 18.75 4.24 -12.64
C GLU A 115 18.48 4.03 -11.14
N GLN A 116 17.29 4.40 -10.67
CA GLN A 116 16.97 4.52 -9.24
C GLN A 116 16.01 3.45 -8.73
N GLY A 117 15.31 2.75 -9.63
CA GLY A 117 14.29 1.77 -9.27
C GLY A 117 14.82 0.40 -8.88
N ILE A 118 13.97 -0.36 -8.20
CA ILE A 118 14.18 -1.78 -7.88
C ILE A 118 13.22 -2.68 -8.68
N PRO A 119 13.48 -4.00 -8.82
CA PRO A 119 12.57 -4.90 -9.51
C PRO A 119 11.14 -4.88 -8.93
N GLU A 120 10.13 -4.99 -9.79
CA GLU A 120 8.71 -4.89 -9.39
C GLU A 120 8.32 -5.93 -8.31
N LEU A 121 8.87 -7.14 -8.40
CA LEU A 121 8.66 -8.18 -7.38
C LEU A 121 9.28 -7.81 -6.03
N GLU A 122 10.43 -7.16 -6.02
CA GLU A 122 11.08 -6.72 -4.78
C GLU A 122 10.27 -5.60 -4.12
N ALA A 123 9.81 -4.62 -4.90
CA ALA A 123 8.92 -3.56 -4.43
C ALA A 123 7.60 -4.12 -3.88
N LEU A 124 6.99 -5.08 -4.57
CA LEU A 124 5.79 -5.76 -4.10
C LEU A 124 6.03 -6.49 -2.76
N GLY A 125 7.17 -7.18 -2.61
CA GLY A 125 7.53 -7.84 -1.36
C GLY A 125 7.70 -6.86 -0.21
N GLY A 126 8.35 -5.72 -0.45
CA GLY A 126 8.51 -4.64 0.54
C GLY A 126 7.16 -4.07 0.99
N PHE A 127 6.24 -3.86 0.03
CA PHE A 127 4.87 -3.44 0.33
C PHE A 127 4.12 -4.47 1.17
N LEU A 128 4.13 -5.74 0.76
CA LEU A 128 3.36 -6.80 1.42
C LEU A 128 3.81 -7.03 2.87
N ARG A 129 5.11 -6.89 3.16
CA ARG A 129 5.67 -6.95 4.52
C ARG A 129 5.03 -5.91 5.47
N VAL A 130 4.74 -4.71 4.98
CA VAL A 130 4.08 -3.66 5.78
C VAL A 130 2.57 -3.93 5.84
N TYR A 131 1.97 -4.30 4.72
CA TYR A 131 0.55 -4.63 4.60
C TYR A 131 0.11 -5.74 5.57
N GLU A 132 0.90 -6.80 5.75
CA GLU A 132 0.58 -7.94 6.62
C GLU A 132 0.34 -7.57 8.10
N GLN A 133 0.85 -6.40 8.53
CA GLN A 133 0.68 -5.89 9.90
C GLN A 133 -0.64 -5.13 10.09
N ALA A 134 -1.29 -4.71 9.00
CA ALA A 134 -2.49 -3.88 9.04
C ALA A 134 -3.76 -4.70 9.27
N GLY A 135 -4.82 -4.04 9.75
CA GLY A 135 -6.19 -4.55 9.71
C GLY A 135 -7.13 -3.73 8.84
N LEU A 136 -6.67 -2.58 8.33
CA LEU A 136 -7.43 -1.71 7.44
C LEU A 136 -6.51 -1.16 6.34
N ARG A 137 -6.97 -1.26 5.09
CA ARG A 137 -6.38 -0.56 3.93
C ARG A 137 -7.07 0.77 3.69
N VAL A 138 -6.30 1.81 3.41
CA VAL A 138 -6.84 3.14 3.08
C VAL A 138 -6.11 3.72 1.87
N ALA A 139 -6.87 4.22 0.89
CA ALA A 139 -6.32 4.93 -0.26
C ALA A 139 -7.32 5.95 -0.82
N HIS A 140 -6.81 6.94 -1.55
CA HIS A 140 -7.60 8.01 -2.15
C HIS A 140 -8.07 7.62 -3.56
N ASN A 141 -9.17 6.86 -3.62
CA ASN A 141 -9.66 6.08 -4.78
C ASN A 141 -9.26 4.60 -4.73
N VAL A 142 -9.41 3.97 -3.57
CA VAL A 142 -8.97 2.60 -3.25
C VAL A 142 -9.32 1.51 -4.27
N SER A 143 -10.39 1.65 -5.05
CA SER A 143 -10.72 0.65 -6.07
C SER A 143 -9.70 0.61 -7.21
N PHE A 144 -9.02 1.72 -7.49
CA PHE A 144 -7.94 1.81 -8.45
C PHE A 144 -6.69 1.12 -7.90
N ASP A 145 -6.21 1.53 -6.73
CA ASP A 145 -5.01 0.97 -6.11
C ASP A 145 -5.18 -0.52 -5.76
N ASP A 146 -6.34 -0.93 -5.25
CA ASP A 146 -6.65 -2.36 -5.03
C ASP A 146 -6.57 -3.16 -6.35
N ARG A 147 -6.99 -2.56 -7.46
CA ARG A 147 -6.91 -3.22 -8.77
C ARG A 147 -5.46 -3.35 -9.23
N ILE A 148 -4.63 -2.32 -9.05
CA ILE A 148 -3.21 -2.33 -9.37
C ILE A 148 -2.45 -3.34 -8.52
N MET A 149 -2.65 -3.32 -7.20
CA MET A 149 -2.04 -4.29 -6.29
C MET A 149 -2.47 -5.72 -6.64
N ARG A 150 -3.74 -5.95 -6.95
CA ARG A 150 -4.21 -7.25 -7.42
C ARG A 150 -3.51 -7.70 -8.70
N ILE A 151 -3.28 -6.79 -9.66
CA ILE A 151 -2.54 -7.10 -10.90
C ILE A 151 -1.11 -7.55 -10.55
N ALA A 152 -0.38 -6.77 -9.74
CA ALA A 152 0.99 -7.10 -9.34
C ALA A 152 1.06 -8.44 -8.59
N ILE A 153 0.17 -8.66 -7.62
CA ILE A 153 0.11 -9.91 -6.85
C ILE A 153 -0.20 -11.11 -7.75
N LYS A 154 -1.14 -10.99 -8.69
CA LYS A 154 -1.42 -12.08 -9.64
C LYS A 154 -0.26 -12.33 -10.59
N ARG A 155 0.47 -11.28 -11.01
CA ARG A 155 1.63 -11.39 -11.91
C ARG A 155 2.77 -12.19 -11.28
N PHE A 156 3.04 -12.00 -9.98
CA PHE A 156 4.23 -12.57 -9.35
C PHE A 156 4.00 -13.66 -8.30
N ILE A 157 2.82 -13.69 -7.67
CA ILE A 157 2.56 -14.56 -6.51
C ILE A 157 1.42 -15.54 -6.83
N GLY A 158 0.27 -15.03 -7.22
CA GLY A 158 -0.87 -15.85 -7.68
C GLY A 158 -2.22 -15.47 -7.09
N GLU A 159 -3.25 -16.22 -7.51
CA GLU A 159 -4.66 -15.93 -7.23
C GLU A 159 -5.01 -15.98 -5.73
N GLN A 160 -4.40 -16.89 -4.96
CA GLN A 160 -4.67 -17.01 -3.53
C GLN A 160 -4.26 -15.75 -2.76
N ALA A 161 -3.01 -15.31 -2.91
CA ALA A 161 -2.51 -14.08 -2.29
C ALA A 161 -3.32 -12.85 -2.73
N ALA A 162 -3.77 -12.82 -3.99
CA ALA A 162 -4.61 -11.74 -4.50
C ALA A 162 -6.01 -11.72 -3.84
N ASN A 163 -6.52 -12.86 -3.41
CA ASN A 163 -7.79 -12.97 -2.70
C ASN A 163 -7.63 -12.65 -1.20
N GLU A 164 -6.51 -13.04 -0.59
CA GLU A 164 -6.14 -12.65 0.76
C GLU A 164 -5.95 -11.13 0.88
N PHE A 165 -5.27 -10.51 -0.08
CA PHE A 165 -5.16 -9.05 -0.17
C PHE A 165 -6.52 -8.37 -0.21
N LYS A 166 -7.43 -8.87 -1.06
CA LYS A 166 -8.78 -8.34 -1.21
C LYS A 166 -9.65 -8.51 0.05
N ALA A 167 -9.38 -9.54 0.86
CA ALA A 167 -10.22 -9.89 2.00
C ALA A 167 -10.10 -8.91 3.18
N MET A 168 -8.95 -8.24 3.35
CA MET A 168 -8.82 -7.24 4.41
C MET A 168 -9.76 -6.03 4.12
N PRO A 169 -10.41 -5.45 5.14
CA PRO A 169 -11.26 -4.27 4.97
C PRO A 169 -10.53 -3.09 4.32
N ASN A 170 -11.27 -2.27 3.56
CA ASN A 170 -10.74 -1.06 2.97
C ASN A 170 -11.59 0.18 3.26
N TYR A 171 -10.98 1.36 3.16
CA TYR A 171 -11.61 2.66 3.29
C TYR A 171 -11.16 3.59 2.17
N CYS A 172 -12.11 4.26 1.52
CA CYS A 172 -11.83 5.15 0.40
C CYS A 172 -12.04 6.60 0.81
N THR A 173 -10.97 7.37 1.01
CA THR A 173 -11.06 8.76 1.47
C THR A 173 -11.83 9.65 0.50
N CYS A 174 -11.70 9.47 -0.81
CA CYS A 174 -12.42 10.27 -1.80
C CYS A 174 -13.93 9.99 -1.83
N GLN A 175 -14.36 8.75 -1.62
CA GLN A 175 -15.78 8.40 -1.57
C GLN A 175 -16.41 8.86 -0.26
N SER A 176 -15.73 8.63 0.86
CA SER A 176 -16.20 9.02 2.19
C SER A 176 -16.31 10.55 2.33
N SER A 177 -15.42 11.30 1.69
CA SER A 177 -15.40 12.76 1.75
C SER A 177 -16.30 13.44 0.70
N LYS A 178 -16.81 12.72 -0.30
CA LYS A 178 -17.56 13.28 -1.44
C LYS A 178 -18.68 14.25 -1.03
N ASN A 179 -19.51 13.84 -0.07
CA ASN A 179 -20.66 14.63 0.38
C ASN A 179 -20.32 15.65 1.47
N ILE A 180 -19.07 15.66 1.94
CA ILE A 180 -18.53 16.61 2.92
C ILE A 180 -17.89 17.77 2.16
N VAL A 181 -16.94 17.46 1.27
CA VAL A 181 -16.18 18.45 0.49
C VAL A 181 -17.05 19.13 -0.57
N LYS A 182 -18.01 18.38 -1.15
CA LYS A 182 -19.00 18.90 -2.10
C LYS A 182 -18.39 19.60 -3.33
N CYS A 183 -17.32 19.03 -3.88
CA CYS A 183 -16.68 19.55 -5.09
C CYS A 183 -17.69 19.64 -6.26
N PRO A 184 -17.75 20.78 -6.98
CA PRO A 184 -18.65 20.93 -8.12
C PRO A 184 -18.27 19.94 -9.24
N PRO A 185 -19.25 19.47 -10.03
CA PRO A 185 -18.99 18.58 -11.15
C PRO A 185 -18.12 19.29 -12.21
N THR A 186 -17.24 18.54 -12.87
CA THR A 186 -16.41 19.11 -13.95
C THR A 186 -17.25 19.41 -15.18
N ALA A 187 -16.77 20.29 -16.07
CA ALA A 187 -17.41 20.56 -17.36
C ALA A 187 -17.64 19.27 -18.17
N LYS A 188 -16.68 18.32 -18.13
CA LYS A 188 -16.79 17.00 -18.75
C LYS A 188 -17.92 16.16 -18.14
N MET A 189 -18.08 16.17 -16.82
CA MET A 189 -19.18 15.48 -16.15
C MET A 189 -20.54 16.09 -16.50
N ILE A 190 -20.62 17.43 -16.57
CA ILE A 190 -21.83 18.14 -16.99
C ILE A 190 -22.18 17.77 -18.44
N ALA A 191 -21.22 17.83 -19.36
CA ALA A 191 -21.40 17.46 -20.75
C ALA A 191 -21.82 15.99 -20.93
N ALA A 192 -21.37 15.10 -20.05
CA ALA A 192 -21.76 13.69 -20.02
C ALA A 192 -23.11 13.43 -19.29
N GLY A 193 -23.82 14.47 -18.83
CA GLY A 193 -25.13 14.33 -18.18
C GLY A 193 -25.08 13.98 -16.68
N PHE A 194 -23.90 13.93 -16.07
CA PHE A 194 -23.68 13.55 -14.67
C PHE A 194 -23.55 14.74 -13.71
N GLY A 195 -23.67 15.99 -14.19
CA GLY A 195 -23.50 17.22 -13.40
C GLY A 195 -24.80 17.90 -12.96
N ARG A 196 -25.83 17.13 -12.59
CA ARG A 196 -27.13 17.69 -12.17
C ARG A 196 -27.02 18.47 -10.85
N PRO A 197 -27.93 19.44 -10.58
CA PRO A 197 -27.97 20.15 -9.30
C PRO A 197 -27.97 19.19 -8.11
N GLY A 198 -27.11 19.44 -7.12
CA GLY A 198 -26.95 18.58 -5.94
C GLY A 198 -26.01 17.39 -6.12
N MET A 199 -25.45 17.16 -7.32
CA MET A 199 -24.40 16.16 -7.54
C MET A 199 -23.01 16.77 -7.40
N TYR A 200 -22.18 16.09 -6.60
CA TYR A 200 -20.78 16.45 -6.40
C TYR A 200 -19.88 15.44 -7.09
N LYS A 201 -18.73 15.91 -7.59
CA LYS A 201 -17.66 14.99 -8.00
C LYS A 201 -16.94 14.46 -6.77
N VAL A 202 -16.28 13.31 -6.91
CA VAL A 202 -15.32 12.87 -5.92
C VAL A 202 -14.17 13.89 -5.87
N PRO A 203 -13.72 14.32 -4.68
CA PRO A 203 -12.62 15.25 -4.56
C PRO A 203 -11.31 14.58 -4.99
N THR A 204 -10.42 15.33 -5.63
CA THR A 204 -9.02 14.92 -5.78
C THR A 204 -8.34 14.90 -4.41
N VAL A 205 -7.18 14.26 -4.31
CA VAL A 205 -6.40 14.24 -3.06
C VAL A 205 -6.07 15.67 -2.61
N ALA A 206 -5.65 16.53 -3.53
CA ALA A 206 -5.38 17.95 -3.26
C ALA A 206 -6.62 18.71 -2.75
N GLU A 207 -7.79 18.52 -3.40
CA GLU A 207 -9.03 19.19 -2.97
C GLU A 207 -9.48 18.74 -1.58
N ALA A 208 -9.40 17.44 -1.31
CA ALA A 208 -9.75 16.90 0.00
C ALA A 208 -8.76 17.37 1.07
N LEU A 209 -7.45 17.31 0.80
CA LEU A 209 -6.41 17.78 1.71
C LEU A 209 -6.64 19.24 2.09
N ARG A 210 -6.82 20.11 1.08
CA ARG A 210 -7.06 21.53 1.28
C ARG A 210 -8.34 21.79 2.08
N HIS A 211 -9.41 21.02 1.83
CA HIS A 211 -10.66 21.16 2.57
C HIS A 211 -10.52 20.79 4.05
N PHE A 212 -9.86 19.68 4.37
CA PHE A 212 -9.80 19.17 5.75
C PHE A 212 -8.67 19.78 6.59
N THR A 213 -7.58 20.21 5.98
CA THR A 213 -6.36 20.65 6.69
C THR A 213 -5.98 22.10 6.40
N GLY A 214 -6.49 22.68 5.31
CA GLY A 214 -6.03 23.98 4.81
C GLY A 214 -4.68 23.94 4.09
N GLU A 215 -4.04 22.78 3.99
CA GLU A 215 -2.74 22.61 3.35
C GLU A 215 -2.85 22.48 1.83
N GLU A 216 -1.80 22.90 1.12
CA GLU A 216 -1.62 22.63 -0.30
C GLU A 216 -0.82 21.33 -0.48
N LEU A 217 -1.21 20.53 -1.47
CA LEU A 217 -0.46 19.32 -1.82
C LEU A 217 0.83 19.71 -2.54
N VAL A 218 1.97 19.40 -1.92
CA VAL A 218 3.30 19.59 -2.49
C VAL A 218 3.82 18.26 -3.02
N GLY A 219 4.23 18.22 -4.29
CA GLY A 219 4.80 17.02 -4.90
C GLY A 219 3.79 15.92 -5.23
N GLY A 220 2.50 16.27 -5.41
CA GLY A 220 1.47 15.30 -5.81
C GLY A 220 1.76 14.59 -7.13
N HIS A 221 1.02 13.51 -7.41
CA HIS A 221 1.33 12.54 -8.45
C HIS A 221 2.67 11.83 -8.19
N ARG A 222 2.89 11.51 -6.93
CA ARG A 222 3.99 10.68 -6.45
C ARG A 222 3.43 9.86 -5.31
N ALA A 223 3.76 8.57 -5.29
CA ALA A 223 3.13 7.64 -4.36
C ALA A 223 3.24 8.11 -2.91
N ARG A 224 4.41 8.58 -2.47
CA ARG A 224 4.60 9.01 -1.08
C ARG A 224 3.81 10.28 -0.71
N PRO A 225 3.98 11.44 -1.39
CA PRO A 225 3.20 12.64 -1.10
C PRO A 225 1.69 12.41 -1.08
N ASP A 226 1.17 11.61 -2.03
CA ASP A 226 -0.26 11.30 -2.11
C ASP A 226 -0.71 10.35 -0.99
N THR A 227 0.14 9.39 -0.59
CA THR A 227 -0.11 8.53 0.59
C THR A 227 -0.13 9.34 1.89
N GLU A 228 0.81 10.27 2.08
CA GLU A 228 0.87 11.15 3.26
C GLU A 228 -0.37 12.06 3.32
N ALA A 229 -0.78 12.63 2.19
CA ALA A 229 -2.00 13.42 2.09
C ALA A 229 -3.25 12.57 2.41
N CYS A 230 -3.31 11.33 1.89
CA CYS A 230 -4.39 10.38 2.19
C CYS A 230 -4.51 10.10 3.70
N ALA A 231 -3.38 9.87 4.38
CA ALA A 231 -3.36 9.67 5.83
C ALA A 231 -3.90 10.90 6.59
N ARG A 232 -3.45 12.10 6.23
CA ARG A 232 -3.95 13.36 6.84
C ARG A 232 -5.44 13.54 6.65
N ILE A 233 -5.96 13.30 5.43
CA ILE A 233 -7.39 13.37 5.13
C ILE A 233 -8.17 12.37 6.01
N TYR A 234 -7.68 11.13 6.11
CA TYR A 234 -8.34 10.11 6.92
C TYR A 234 -8.42 10.50 8.39
N PHE A 235 -7.31 10.92 9.00
CA PHE A 235 -7.28 11.31 10.42
C PHE A 235 -8.05 12.60 10.70
N ALA A 236 -8.16 13.52 9.74
CA ALA A 236 -9.03 14.69 9.88
C ALA A 236 -10.52 14.30 9.88
N MET A 237 -10.92 13.28 9.10
CA MET A 237 -12.30 12.77 9.10
C MET A 237 -12.60 11.81 10.26
N ASN A 238 -11.59 11.10 10.74
CA ASN A 238 -11.69 10.08 11.78
C ASN A 238 -10.66 10.41 12.88
N PRO A 239 -10.86 11.49 13.65
CA PRO A 239 -9.90 11.93 14.64
C PRO A 239 -9.68 10.83 15.70
N PRO A 240 -8.43 10.63 16.17
CA PRO A 240 -8.16 9.74 17.28
C PRO A 240 -9.07 10.02 18.47
N ALA A 241 -9.53 8.96 19.13
CA ALA A 241 -10.26 9.13 20.38
C ALA A 241 -9.38 9.94 21.35
N GLN A 242 -9.92 11.05 21.86
CA GLN A 242 -9.22 11.84 22.86
C GLN A 242 -9.02 10.97 24.09
N VAL A 243 -7.77 10.79 24.52
CA VAL A 243 -7.49 10.18 25.82
C VAL A 243 -7.94 11.20 26.86
N ALA A 244 -9.05 10.89 27.54
CA ALA A 244 -9.62 11.72 28.60
C ALA A 244 -8.69 11.82 29.81
#